data_AF-A0A9E5NA24-F1
#
_entry.id   AF-A0A9E5NA24-F1
#
_cell.length_a   1.000
_cell.length_b   1.000
_cell.length_c   1.000
_cell.angle_alpha   90.00
_cell.angle_beta   90.00
_cell.angle_gamma   90.00
#
_symmetry.space_group_name_H-M   'P 1'
#
loop_
_entity.id
_entity.type
_entity.pdbx_description
1 polymer ?
#
loop_
_entity_poly.entity_id
_entity_poly.type
_entity_poly.pdbx_seq_one_letter_code
_entity_poly.pdbx_strand_id
1 'polypeptide(L)'
;VACAGAPHWLLDVSHVETAMKHRPELPLVIIDIAVPRNVAPAVAQMDNVFLYNIDHLTQISEKNRSQREGEVERVAEIIAAEMADFTAWWRILEVRPTV
;
A
#
# COMPACT_ATOMS: atom_id res chain seq x y z
N VAL A 1 1.03 13.36 2.43
CA VAL A 1 0.98 11.91 2.16
C VAL A 1 2.33 11.32 2.57
N ALA A 2 2.35 10.21 3.30
CA ALA A 2 3.56 9.52 3.75
C ALA A 2 3.61 8.11 3.14
N CYS A 3 4.76 7.72 2.57
CA CYS A 3 4.91 6.48 1.79
C CYS A 3 6.36 5.97 1.73
N ALA A 4 7.21 6.35 2.67
CA ALA A 4 8.61 5.94 2.73
C ALA A 4 8.76 4.52 3.30
N GLY A 5 9.79 3.80 2.86
CA GLY A 5 10.13 2.45 3.35
C GLY A 5 10.86 2.43 4.70
N ALA A 6 10.58 3.37 5.60
CA ALA A 6 11.24 3.45 6.89
C ALA A 6 10.71 2.37 7.85
N PRO A 7 11.57 1.69 8.63
CA PRO A 7 11.14 0.69 9.62
C PRO A 7 10.62 1.32 10.92
N HIS A 8 10.66 2.65 11.04
CA HIS A 8 10.26 3.44 12.21
C HIS A 8 9.37 4.60 11.78
N TRP A 9 8.71 5.24 12.75
CA TRP A 9 7.91 6.44 12.48
C TRP A 9 8.81 7.62 12.10
N LEU A 10 8.44 8.28 11.01
CA LEU A 10 9.06 9.51 10.52
C LEU A 10 8.35 10.77 11.02
N LEU A 11 7.05 10.65 11.34
CA LEU A 11 6.25 11.73 11.89
C LEU A 11 5.65 11.28 13.23
N ASP A 12 5.90 12.07 14.26
CA ASP A 12 5.28 11.92 15.58
C ASP A 12 4.51 13.18 15.98
N VAL A 13 3.94 13.16 17.19
CA VAL A 13 3.14 14.27 17.73
C VAL A 13 3.92 15.58 17.76
N SER A 14 5.20 15.57 18.12
CA SER A 14 6.01 16.80 18.25
C SER A 14 6.21 17.51 16.90
N HIS A 15 6.40 16.72 15.84
CA HIS A 15 6.51 17.23 14.47
C HIS A 15 5.19 17.90 14.04
N VAL A 16 4.07 17.23 14.31
CA VAL A 16 2.74 17.70 13.89
C VAL A 16 2.29 18.89 14.72
N GLU A 17 2.58 18.92 16.03
CA GLU A 17 2.27 20.05 16.91
C GLU A 17 2.98 21.31 16.43
N THR A 18 4.26 21.17 16.06
CA THR A 18 5.06 22.28 15.53
C THR A 18 4.45 22.84 14.25
N ALA A 19 3.95 21.97 13.36
CA ALA A 19 3.21 22.40 12.18
C ALA A 19 1.91 23.11 12.58
N MET A 20 1.09 22.51 13.45
CA MET A 20 -0.23 23.03 13.84
C MET A 20 -0.19 24.38 14.55
N LYS A 21 0.89 24.71 15.27
CA LYS A 21 1.12 26.05 15.84
C LYS A 21 1.03 27.18 14.80
N HIS A 22 1.39 26.90 13.54
CA HIS A 22 1.37 27.89 12.46
C HIS A 22 0.05 27.90 11.68
N ARG A 23 -0.88 26.99 12.00
CA ARG A 23 -2.13 26.77 11.24
C ARG A 23 -3.28 26.24 12.12
N PRO A 24 -3.55 26.83 13.31
CA PRO A 24 -4.43 26.22 14.32
C PRO A 24 -5.86 25.95 13.82
N GLU A 25 -6.39 26.82 12.94
CA GLU A 25 -7.75 26.68 12.41
C GLU A 25 -7.83 25.80 11.15
N LEU A 26 -6.70 25.41 10.55
CA LEU A 26 -6.69 24.69 9.28
C LEU A 26 -6.50 23.18 9.46
N PRO A 27 -7.51 22.35 9.13
CA PRO A 27 -7.44 20.91 9.32
C PRO A 27 -6.28 20.29 8.54
N LEU A 28 -5.48 19.47 9.21
CA LEU A 28 -4.39 18.72 8.60
C LEU A 28 -4.82 17.30 8.29
N VAL A 29 -4.93 16.97 7.01
CA VAL A 29 -5.18 15.60 6.57
C VAL A 29 -3.85 14.92 6.25
N ILE A 30 -3.58 13.80 6.92
CA ILE A 30 -2.42 12.95 6.71
C ILE A 30 -2.91 11.62 6.15
N ILE A 31 -2.37 11.24 5.01
CA ILE A 31 -2.63 9.94 4.38
C ILE A 31 -1.32 9.15 4.45
N ASP A 32 -1.31 8.08 5.24
CA ASP A 32 -0.18 7.18 5.45
C ASP A 32 -0.42 5.85 4.72
N ILE A 33 0.26 5.67 3.59
CA ILE A 33 0.15 4.47 2.76
C ILE A 33 1.36 3.54 2.92
N ALA A 34 2.23 3.79 3.91
CA ALA A 34 3.42 3.00 4.14
C ALA A 34 3.13 1.73 4.96
N VAL A 35 3.88 0.66 4.66
CA VAL A 35 3.90 -0.59 5.43
C VAL A 35 5.36 -0.99 5.66
N PRO A 36 5.89 -0.92 6.91
CA PRO A 36 5.24 -0.44 8.13
C PRO A 36 4.92 1.07 8.11
N ARG A 37 3.94 1.50 8.94
CA ARG A 37 3.41 2.87 8.94
C ARG A 37 4.48 3.94 9.24
N ASN A 38 4.41 5.08 8.56
CA ASN A 38 5.37 6.17 8.75
C ASN A 38 4.95 7.17 9.82
N VAL A 39 3.67 7.24 10.17
CA VAL A 39 3.14 8.25 11.10
C VAL A 39 2.76 7.57 12.40
N ALA A 40 3.20 8.09 13.54
CA ALA A 40 2.87 7.54 14.84
C ALA A 40 1.33 7.52 15.06
N PRO A 41 0.75 6.44 15.64
CA PRO A 41 -0.69 6.36 15.91
C PRO A 41 -1.24 7.49 16.77
N ALA A 42 -0.44 8.00 17.71
CA ALA A 42 -0.82 9.09 18.61
C ALA A 42 -1.18 10.40 17.88
N VAL A 43 -0.67 10.61 16.65
CA VAL A 43 -1.02 11.78 15.82
C VAL A 43 -2.52 11.83 15.51
N ALA A 44 -3.21 10.69 15.47
CA ALA A 44 -4.65 10.63 15.24
C ALA A 44 -5.49 11.20 16.40
N GLN A 45 -4.89 11.42 17.58
CA GLN A 45 -5.57 11.97 18.75
C GLN A 45 -5.47 13.50 18.83
N MET A 46 -4.74 14.12 17.91
CA MET A 46 -4.53 15.56 17.91
C MET A 46 -5.74 16.30 17.35
N ASP A 47 -6.09 17.42 17.97
CA ASP A 47 -7.16 18.28 17.50
C ASP A 47 -6.84 18.81 16.09
N ASN A 48 -7.87 18.82 15.24
CA ASN A 48 -7.79 19.32 13.87
C ASN A 48 -6.78 18.55 12.98
N VAL A 49 -6.45 17.30 13.34
CA VAL A 49 -5.61 16.38 12.56
C VAL A 49 -6.42 15.13 12.21
N PHE A 50 -6.44 14.77 10.93
CA PHE A 50 -7.15 13.60 10.42
C PHE A 50 -6.13 12.66 9.78
N LEU A 51 -5.90 11.51 10.42
CA LEU A 51 -4.95 10.50 9.97
C LEU A 51 -5.69 9.31 9.34
N TYR A 52 -5.47 9.11 8.04
CA TYR A 52 -5.93 7.95 7.30
C TYR A 52 -4.76 7.04 6.97
N ASN A 53 -4.95 5.73 7.11
CA ASN A 53 -3.96 4.73 6.72
C ASN A 53 -4.50 3.81 5.61
N ILE A 54 -3.66 2.87 5.16
CA ILE A 54 -4.05 1.88 4.14
C ILE A 54 -5.30 1.07 4.53
N ASP A 55 -5.50 0.76 5.81
CA ASP A 55 -6.66 0.00 6.30
C ASP A 55 -7.98 0.78 6.10
N HIS A 56 -7.95 2.10 6.28
CA HIS A 56 -9.12 2.96 6.06
C HIS A 56 -9.50 3.07 4.58
N LEU A 57 -8.54 2.88 3.67
CA LEU A 57 -8.80 2.89 2.22
C LEU A 57 -9.43 1.57 1.74
N THR A 58 -9.40 0.51 2.56
CA THR A 58 -9.96 -0.81 2.21
C THR A 58 -11.46 -0.77 1.98
N GLN A 59 -12.22 0.05 2.72
CA GLN A 59 -13.67 0.23 2.50
C GLN A 59 -13.99 0.82 1.11
N ILE A 60 -13.13 1.69 0.59
CA ILE A 60 -13.28 2.23 -0.77
C ILE A 60 -12.88 1.17 -1.81
N SER A 61 -11.92 0.30 -1.48
CA SER A 61 -11.45 -0.77 -2.35
C SER A 61 -12.51 -1.85 -2.61
N GLU A 62 -13.40 -2.16 -1.66
CA GLU A 62 -14.47 -3.15 -1.84
C GLU A 62 -15.44 -2.76 -2.97
N LYS A 63 -15.79 -1.48 -3.07
CA LYS A 63 -16.60 -0.96 -4.19
C LYS A 63 -15.90 -1.12 -5.54
N ASN A 64 -14.58 -0.92 -5.57
CA ASN A 64 -13.76 -1.14 -6.76
C ASN A 64 -13.49 -2.64 -7.04
N ARG A 65 -13.66 -3.52 -6.06
CA ARG A 65 -13.48 -4.97 -6.22
C ARG A 65 -14.57 -5.56 -7.10
N SER A 66 -15.82 -5.19 -6.88
CA SER A 66 -16.97 -5.62 -7.70
C SER A 66 -16.80 -5.31 -9.20
N GLN A 67 -16.21 -4.16 -9.53
CA GLN A 67 -15.91 -3.82 -10.93
C GLN A 67 -14.76 -4.65 -11.52
N ARG A 68 -13.82 -5.10 -10.69
CA ARG A 68 -12.67 -5.92 -11.10
C ARG A 68 -12.99 -7.42 -11.17
N GLU A 69 -14.06 -7.89 -10.52
CA GLU A 69 -14.49 -9.29 -10.56
C GLU A 69 -14.75 -9.79 -12.00
N GLY A 70 -15.27 -8.93 -12.89
CA GLY A 70 -15.46 -9.27 -14.30
C GLY A 70 -14.17 -9.45 -15.11
N GLU A 71 -13.05 -8.88 -14.65
CA GLU A 71 -11.73 -9.04 -15.31
C GLU A 71 -10.96 -10.25 -14.79
N VAL A 72 -11.41 -10.89 -13.71
CA VAL A 72 -10.69 -12.00 -13.06
C VAL A 72 -10.52 -13.19 -14.02
N GLU A 73 -11.57 -13.54 -14.75
CA GLU A 73 -11.54 -14.65 -15.72
C GLU A 73 -10.51 -14.38 -16.82
N ARG A 74 -10.51 -13.16 -17.37
CA ARG A 74 -9.54 -12.73 -18.39
C ARG A 74 -8.10 -12.74 -17.88
N VAL A 75 -7.88 -12.33 -16.63
CA VAL A 75 -6.54 -12.37 -16.01
C VAL A 75 -6.09 -13.81 -15.74
N ALA A 76 -7.02 -14.71 -15.38
CA ALA A 76 -6.70 -16.11 -15.15
C ALA A 76 -6.18 -16.81 -16.44
N GLU A 77 -6.77 -16.49 -17.59
CA GLU A 77 -6.29 -16.97 -18.89
C GLU A 77 -4.86 -16.51 -19.19
N ILE A 78 -4.56 -15.23 -18.92
CA ILE A 78 -3.21 -14.67 -19.08
C ILE A 78 -2.22 -15.40 -18.17
N ILE A 79 -2.55 -15.58 -16.90
CA ILE A 79 -1.69 -16.30 -15.94
C ILE A 79 -1.46 -17.75 -16.40
N ALA A 80 -2.49 -18.44 -16.89
CA ALA A 80 -2.37 -19.82 -17.35
C ALA A 80 -1.42 -19.93 -18.56
N ALA A 81 -1.50 -19.00 -19.52
CA ALA A 81 -0.60 -18.94 -20.66
C ALA A 81 0.85 -18.70 -20.21
N GLU A 82 1.09 -17.70 -19.36
CA GLU A 82 2.44 -17.40 -18.84
C GLU A 82 3.03 -18.55 -18.03
N MET A 83 2.21 -19.27 -17.24
CA MET A 83 2.66 -20.48 -16.53
C MET A 83 3.03 -21.62 -17.47
N ALA A 84 2.31 -21.80 -18.57
CA ALA A 84 2.62 -22.83 -19.57
C ALA A 84 3.97 -22.52 -20.25
N ASP A 85 4.17 -21.26 -20.64
CA ASP A 85 5.41 -20.79 -21.26
C ASP A 85 6.60 -20.92 -20.29
N PHE A 86 6.41 -20.50 -19.03
CA PHE A 86 7.41 -20.65 -17.99
C PHE A 86 7.77 -22.12 -17.74
N THR A 87 6.78 -23.02 -17.71
CA THR A 87 7.01 -24.46 -17.50
C THR A 87 7.75 -25.09 -18.68
N ALA A 88 7.42 -24.70 -19.91
CA ALA A 88 8.13 -25.16 -21.10
C ALA A 88 9.60 -24.69 -21.09
N TRP A 89 9.84 -23.42 -20.75
CA TRP A 89 11.19 -22.87 -20.57
C TRP A 89 11.97 -23.58 -19.45
N TRP A 90 11.33 -23.83 -18.31
CA TRP A 90 11.95 -24.50 -17.16
C TRP A 90 12.38 -25.94 -17.50
N ARG A 91 11.55 -26.69 -18.23
CA ARG A 91 11.90 -28.05 -18.69
C ARG A 91 13.11 -28.08 -19.61
N ILE A 92 13.32 -27.06 -20.43
CA ILE A 92 14.52 -26.94 -21.28
C ILE A 92 15.76 -26.73 -20.40
N LEU A 93 15.64 -26.00 -19.29
CA LEU A 93 16.74 -25.78 -18.34
C LEU A 93 17.05 -26.99 -17.45
N GLU A 94 16.08 -27.89 -17.22
CA GLU A 94 16.31 -29.16 -16.52
C GLU A 94 17.08 -30.18 -17.37
N VAL A 95 17.11 -30.02 -18.70
CA VAL A 95 18.01 -30.77 -19.60
C VAL A 95 19.40 -30.11 -19.61
N ARG A 96 20.00 -29.94 -18.43
CA ARG A 96 21.45 -29.72 -18.35
C ARG A 96 22.14 -31.06 -18.56
N PRO A 97 23.00 -31.21 -19.59
CA PRO A 97 23.82 -32.40 -19.69
C PRO A 97 24.74 -32.44 -18.47
N THR A 98 24.73 -33.54 -17.74
CA THR A 98 25.83 -33.91 -16.87
C THR A 98 27.05 -34.07 -17.78
N VAL A 99 27.96 -33.08 -17.77
CA VAL A 99 29.33 -33.25 -18.27
C VAL A 99 30.17 -33.97 -17.22
#